data_AF-A0AA88WQ77-F1
#
_entry.id   AF-A0AA88WQ77-F1
#
_cell.length_a   1.000
_cell.length_b   1.000
_cell.length_c   1.000
_cell.angle_alpha   90.00
_cell.angle_beta   90.00
_cell.angle_gamma   90.00
#
_symmetry.space_group_name_H-M   'P 1'
#
loop_
_entity.id
_entity.type
_entity.pdbx_description
1 polymer ?
#
loop_
_entity_poly.entity_id
_entity_poly.type
_entity_poly.pdbx_seq_one_letter_code
_entity_poly.pdbx_strand_id
1 'polypeptide(L)'
;MARFLFMSGNWKGRKKLDAVVDRNLHRNCNIHEVEMLMQVALLCTQSSPEDRPAMSEVVRMLEGEGLAERWEEWQHAELNRRQEYERLQRRFNWGEDSIHNQDAVELSGGR
;
A
#
# COMPACT_ATOMS: atom_id res chain seq x y z
N MET A 1 -8.19 3.41 -1.63
CA MET A 1 -9.17 2.37 -1.26
C MET A 1 -8.54 0.99 -1.09
N ALA A 2 -7.78 0.45 -2.06
CA ALA A 2 -7.13 -0.87 -1.95
C ALA A 2 -6.16 -1.00 -0.75
N ARG A 3 -5.33 0.01 -0.49
CA ARG A 3 -4.33 0.02 0.59
C ARG A 3 -4.92 -0.11 2.02
N PHE A 4 -6.16 0.34 2.22
CA PHE A 4 -6.78 0.37 3.56
C PHE A 4 -7.35 -0.99 3.99
N LEU A 5 -7.84 -1.81 3.04
CA LEU A 5 -8.25 -3.18 3.35
C LEU A 5 -7.03 -4.06 3.67
N PHE A 6 -5.87 -3.78 3.06
CA PHE A 6 -4.64 -4.59 3.17
C PHE A 6 -3.99 -4.65 4.56
N MET A 7 -4.28 -3.69 5.44
CA MET A 7 -3.56 -3.57 6.71
C MET A 7 -4.42 -3.80 7.97
N SER A 8 -5.75 -3.82 7.85
CA SER A 8 -6.63 -3.85 9.04
C SER A 8 -6.97 -5.25 9.57
N GLY A 9 -6.24 -6.30 9.21
CA GLY A 9 -6.36 -7.58 9.94
C GLY A 9 -6.09 -8.81 9.09
N ASN A 10 -5.15 -9.61 9.58
CA ASN A 10 -4.88 -11.02 9.28
C ASN A 10 -5.37 -11.48 7.88
N TRP A 11 -4.58 -11.21 6.85
CA TRP A 11 -4.82 -11.69 5.48
C TRP A 11 -4.58 -13.19 5.30
N LYS A 12 -4.15 -13.87 6.38
CA LYS A 12 -4.05 -15.33 6.46
C LYS A 12 -5.44 -15.96 6.52
N GLY A 13 -6.19 -15.92 5.41
CA GLY A 13 -7.53 -16.48 5.36
C GLY A 13 -8.03 -16.67 3.94
N ARG A 14 -8.40 -17.92 3.61
CA ARG A 14 -8.90 -18.32 2.28
C ARG A 14 -9.97 -17.36 1.74
N LYS A 15 -10.93 -16.97 2.59
CA LYS A 15 -12.05 -16.09 2.23
C LYS A 15 -11.64 -14.70 1.71
N LYS A 16 -10.50 -14.15 2.15
CA LYS A 16 -10.00 -12.85 1.65
C LYS A 16 -9.24 -13.01 0.33
N LEU A 17 -8.52 -14.12 0.16
CA LEU A 17 -7.83 -14.44 -1.09
C LEU A 17 -8.82 -14.73 -2.22
N ASP A 18 -9.93 -15.42 -1.94
CA ASP A 18 -10.98 -15.71 -2.93
C ASP A 18 -11.59 -14.44 -3.58
N ALA A 19 -11.52 -13.30 -2.90
CA ALA A 19 -12.00 -12.01 -3.43
C ALA A 19 -11.03 -11.35 -4.43
N VAL A 20 -9.74 -11.72 -4.38
CA VAL A 20 -8.66 -11.15 -5.20
C VAL A 20 -8.24 -12.10 -6.32
N VAL A 21 -8.35 -13.42 -6.09
CA VAL A 21 -8.02 -14.45 -7.07
C VAL A 21 -9.08 -14.49 -8.17
N ASP A 22 -8.62 -14.54 -9.42
CA ASP A 22 -9.50 -14.70 -10.58
C ASP A 22 -10.41 -15.93 -10.43
N ARG A 23 -11.69 -15.77 -10.75
CA ARG A 23 -12.70 -16.83 -10.66
C ARG A 23 -12.38 -18.03 -11.55
N ASN A 24 -11.67 -17.81 -12.65
CA ASN A 24 -11.23 -18.87 -13.57
C ASN A 24 -10.06 -19.69 -13.02
N LEU A 25 -9.35 -19.20 -12.01
CA LEU A 25 -8.19 -19.85 -11.38
C LEU A 25 -8.58 -20.72 -10.17
N HIS A 26 -9.85 -20.68 -9.73
CA HIS A 26 -10.35 -21.25 -8.47
C HIS A 26 -10.12 -22.77 -8.28
N ARG A 27 -9.93 -23.55 -9.35
CA ARG A 27 -9.76 -25.02 -9.23
C ARG A 27 -8.32 -25.47 -8.96
N ASN A 28 -7.32 -24.66 -9.32
CA ASN A 28 -5.91 -25.06 -9.30
C ASN A 28 -4.99 -24.10 -8.53
N CYS A 29 -5.53 -23.07 -7.91
CA CYS A 29 -4.72 -22.09 -7.17
C CYS A 29 -4.26 -22.64 -5.82
N ASN A 30 -2.94 -22.74 -5.64
CA ASN A 30 -2.34 -22.94 -4.33
C ASN A 30 -2.38 -21.62 -3.55
N ILE A 31 -3.04 -21.65 -2.39
CA ILE A 31 -3.25 -20.46 -1.57
C ILE A 31 -1.92 -19.87 -1.09
N HIS A 32 -0.91 -20.70 -0.83
CA HIS A 32 0.42 -20.23 -0.42
C HIS A 32 1.15 -19.51 -1.56
N GLU A 33 1.05 -20.00 -2.78
CA GLU A 33 1.63 -19.34 -3.96
C GLU A 33 0.97 -17.98 -4.22
N VAL A 34 -0.36 -17.92 -4.08
CA VAL A 34 -1.09 -16.65 -4.21
C VAL A 34 -0.67 -15.67 -3.11
N GLU A 35 -0.54 -16.14 -1.86
CA GLU A 35 -0.09 -15.30 -0.76
C GLU A 35 1.32 -14.75 -1.02
N MET A 36 2.27 -15.59 -1.45
CA MET A 36 3.63 -15.16 -1.81
C MET A 36 3.63 -14.15 -2.96
N LEU A 37 2.90 -14.44 -4.05
CA LEU A 37 2.80 -13.54 -5.20
C LEU A 37 2.19 -12.19 -4.80
N MET A 38 1.22 -12.20 -3.90
CA MET A 38 0.59 -10.97 -3.42
C MET A 38 1.57 -10.15 -2.57
N GLN A 39 2.37 -10.79 -1.71
CA GLN A 39 3.42 -10.11 -0.94
C GLN A 39 4.47 -9.49 -1.87
N VAL A 40 4.98 -10.25 -2.83
CA VAL A 40 5.94 -9.78 -3.83
C VAL A 40 5.39 -8.61 -4.65
N ALA A 41 4.13 -8.71 -5.11
CA ALA A 41 3.48 -7.64 -5.87
C ALA A 41 3.37 -6.34 -5.06
N LEU A 42 3.06 -6.44 -3.76
CA LEU A 42 2.99 -5.28 -2.87
C LEU A 42 4.36 -4.64 -2.64
N LEU A 43 5.42 -5.44 -2.47
CA LEU A 43 6.80 -4.92 -2.41
C LEU A 43 7.19 -4.22 -3.71
N CYS A 44 6.83 -4.76 -4.88
CA CYS A 44 7.16 -4.17 -6.18
C CYS A 44 6.39 -2.87 -6.50
N THR A 45 5.22 -2.66 -5.88
CA THR A 45 4.32 -1.52 -6.16
C THR A 45 4.40 -0.41 -5.11
N GLN A 46 5.48 -0.37 -4.33
CA GLN A 46 5.71 0.69 -3.35
C GLN A 46 5.76 2.07 -4.02
N SER A 47 5.21 3.06 -3.31
CA SER A 47 5.09 4.44 -3.76
C SER A 47 6.45 5.05 -4.10
N SER A 48 7.44 4.79 -3.25
CA SER A 48 8.81 5.20 -3.44
C SER A 48 9.53 4.17 -4.34
N PRO A 49 10.26 4.61 -5.38
CA PRO A 49 11.01 3.71 -6.25
C PRO A 49 12.21 3.06 -5.54
N GLU A 50 12.85 3.75 -4.58
CA GLU A 50 13.99 3.24 -3.83
C GLU A 50 13.65 2.09 -2.86
N ASP A 51 12.40 1.98 -2.42
CA ASP A 51 11.97 0.85 -1.56
C ASP A 51 11.80 -0.45 -2.37
N ARG A 52 11.58 -0.35 -3.70
CA ARG A 52 11.20 -1.48 -4.55
C ARG A 52 12.36 -2.48 -4.67
N PRO A 53 12.09 -3.79 -4.59
CA PRO A 53 13.11 -4.81 -4.76
C PRO A 53 13.70 -4.81 -6.16
N ALA A 54 14.99 -5.13 -6.26
CA ALA A 54 15.62 -5.41 -7.55
C ALA A 54 15.01 -6.68 -8.15
N MET A 55 14.97 -6.78 -9.48
CA MET A 55 14.41 -7.97 -10.15
C MET A 55 15.12 -9.27 -9.75
N SER A 56 16.42 -9.23 -9.44
CA SER A 56 17.17 -10.38 -8.90
C SER A 56 16.65 -10.82 -7.53
N GLU A 57 16.31 -9.87 -6.66
CA GLU A 57 15.71 -10.17 -5.35
C GLU A 57 14.29 -10.71 -5.51
N VAL A 58 13.52 -10.18 -6.47
CA VAL A 58 12.19 -10.71 -6.80
C VAL A 58 12.26 -12.17 -7.21
N VAL A 59 13.20 -12.55 -8.07
CA VAL A 59 13.40 -13.96 -8.46
C VAL A 59 13.73 -14.81 -7.24
N ARG A 60 14.67 -14.38 -6.39
CA ARG A 60 15.02 -15.11 -5.16
C ARG A 60 13.83 -15.28 -4.20
N MET A 61 13.01 -14.23 -4.07
CA MET A 61 11.77 -14.31 -3.28
C MET A 61 10.78 -15.33 -3.84
N LEU A 62 10.66 -15.41 -5.17
CA LEU A 62 9.81 -16.41 -5.83
C LEU A 62 10.37 -17.84 -5.74
N GLU A 63 11.69 -17.98 -5.62
CA GLU A 63 12.37 -19.26 -5.35
C GLU A 63 12.28 -19.68 -3.87
N GLY A 64 11.72 -18.83 -3.00
CA GLY A 64 11.47 -19.12 -1.59
C GLY A 64 12.49 -18.52 -0.61
N GLU A 65 13.38 -17.64 -1.07
CA GLU A 65 14.42 -17.03 -0.25
C GLU A 65 14.08 -15.60 0.18
N GLY A 66 14.23 -15.28 1.47
CA GLY A 66 14.27 -13.90 1.98
C GLY A 66 12.93 -13.12 1.98
N LEU A 67 11.85 -13.68 1.40
CA LEU A 67 10.55 -13.01 1.36
C LEU A 67 9.99 -12.71 2.75
N ALA A 68 10.09 -13.67 3.69
CA ALA A 68 9.52 -13.53 5.03
C ALA A 68 10.14 -12.37 5.82
N GLU A 69 11.47 -12.29 5.85
CA GLU A 69 12.21 -11.21 6.53
C GLU A 69 11.87 -9.85 5.93
N ARG A 70 11.94 -9.72 4.60
CA ARG A 70 11.62 -8.47 3.90
C ARG A 70 10.16 -8.05 4.10
N TRP A 71 9.26 -9.02 4.17
CA TRP A 71 7.84 -8.76 4.43
C TRP A 71 7.60 -8.22 5.84
N GLU A 72 8.30 -8.73 6.85
CA GLU A 72 8.23 -8.22 8.22
C GLU A 72 8.72 -6.77 8.32
N GLU A 73 9.86 -6.46 7.70
CA GLU A 73 10.38 -5.09 7.60
C GLU A 73 9.36 -4.14 6.98
N TRP A 74 8.73 -4.57 5.88
CA TRP A 74 7.71 -3.77 5.22
C TRP A 74 6.50 -3.52 6.11
N GLN A 75 6.01 -4.54 6.81
CA GLN A 75 4.89 -4.40 7.76
C GLN A 75 5.22 -3.35 8.83
N HIS A 76 6.44 -3.38 9.39
CA HIS A 76 6.88 -2.39 10.37
C HIS A 76 6.94 -0.98 9.79
N ALA A 77 7.57 -0.81 8.62
CA ALA A 77 7.69 0.48 7.96
C ALA A 77 6.31 1.07 7.62
N GLU A 78 5.39 0.25 7.14
CA GLU A 78 4.05 0.68 6.76
C GLU A 78 3.19 1.03 7.99
N LEU A 79 3.29 0.28 9.09
CA LEU A 79 2.66 0.65 10.37
C LEU A 79 3.18 1.99 10.89
N ASN A 80 4.49 2.22 10.81
CA ASN A 80 5.09 3.49 11.22
C ASN A 80 4.59 4.65 10.35
N ARG A 81 4.61 4.48 9.02
CA ARG A 81 4.09 5.44 8.04
C ARG A 81 2.63 5.76 8.32
N ARG A 82 1.79 4.75 8.63
CA ARG A 82 0.39 4.95 8.99
C ARG A 82 0.22 5.77 10.28
N GLN A 83 0.97 5.43 11.32
CA GLN A 83 0.93 6.20 12.57
C GLN A 83 1.38 7.65 12.38
N GLU A 84 2.40 7.87 11.54
CA GLU A 84 2.85 9.21 11.17
C GLU A 84 1.75 9.99 10.44
N TYR A 85 1.10 9.39 9.44
CA TYR A 85 -0.07 10.00 8.79
C TYR A 85 -1.17 10.35 9.81
N GLU A 86 -1.50 9.44 10.74
CA GLU A 86 -2.50 9.72 11.78
C GLU A 86 -2.05 10.80 12.77
N ARG A 87 -0.76 10.87 13.11
CA ARG A 87 -0.18 11.95 13.93
C ARG A 87 -0.25 13.29 13.19
N LEU A 88 0.12 13.32 11.92
CA LEU A 88 0.02 14.50 11.08
C LEU A 88 -1.44 14.93 10.95
N GLN A 89 -2.35 14.01 10.65
CA GLN A 89 -3.77 14.28 10.53
C GLN A 89 -4.34 14.84 11.86
N ARG A 90 -3.95 14.28 13.02
CA ARG A 90 -4.30 14.86 14.33
C ARG A 90 -3.69 16.24 14.56
N ARG A 91 -2.45 16.48 14.11
CA ARG A 91 -1.79 17.79 14.19
C ARG A 91 -2.49 18.85 13.34
N PHE A 92 -3.02 18.47 12.18
CA PHE A 92 -3.74 19.35 11.25
C PHE A 92 -5.23 19.52 11.58
N ASN A 93 -5.77 18.86 12.61
CA ASN A 93 -7.17 18.97 13.04
C ASN A 93 -7.45 20.20 13.95
N TRP A 94 -6.48 21.10 14.14
CA TRP A 94 -6.60 22.35 14.94
C TRP A 94 -6.50 23.63 14.08
N GLY A 95 -7.06 23.61 12.88
CA GLY A 95 -6.95 24.72 11.92
C GLY A 95 -8.22 25.01 11.12
N GLU A 96 -9.40 24.74 11.68
CA GLU A 96 -10.68 25.06 11.03
C GLU A 96 -11.12 26.53 11.21
N ASP A 97 -10.29 27.37 11.85
CA ASP A 97 -10.62 28.79 12.11
C ASP A 97 -9.87 29.79 11.21
N SER A 98 -9.09 29.36 10.21
CA SER A 98 -8.37 30.30 9.34
C SER A 98 -8.52 30.00 7.85
N ILE A 99 -9.76 30.05 7.36
CA ILE A 99 -10.04 30.32 5.95
C ILE A 99 -10.57 31.76 5.87
N HIS A 100 -9.67 32.73 5.97
CA HIS A 100 -9.92 34.07 5.45
C HIS A 100 -9.52 34.08 3.97
N ASN A 101 -10.56 34.09 3.12
CA ASN A 101 -10.64 34.59 1.75
C ASN A 101 -9.40 34.48 0.83
N GLN A 102 -9.46 33.58 -0.14
CA GLN A 102 -8.79 33.78 -1.43
C GLN A 102 -9.83 34.12 -2.48
N ASP A 103 -10.16 35.41 -2.56
CA ASP A 103 -10.93 35.92 -3.69
C ASP A 103 -10.04 35.95 -4.94
N ALA A 104 -10.62 35.55 -6.07
CA ALA A 104 -9.94 35.49 -7.36
C ALA A 104 -9.55 36.91 -7.82
N VAL A 105 -8.29 37.11 -8.19
CA VAL A 105 -7.85 38.35 -8.84
C VAL A 105 -8.35 38.35 -10.29
N GLU A 106 -9.36 39.16 -10.60
CA GLU A 106 -9.79 39.40 -11.97
C GLU A 106 -8.74 40.31 -12.65
N LEU A 107 -8.01 39.76 -13.62
CA LEU A 107 -7.13 40.55 -14.50
C LEU A 107 -8.00 41.18 -15.60
N SER A 108 -8.31 42.46 -15.46
CA SER A 108 -9.09 43.19 -16.47
C SER A 108 -8.30 43.38 -17.77
N GLY A 109 -8.90 42.88 -18.85
CA GLY A 109 -8.98 43.48 -20.18
C GLY A 109 -7.70 44.00 -20.85
N GLY A 110 -7.12 43.19 -21.71
CA GLY A 110 -6.28 43.67 -22.82
C GLY A 110 -7.15 44.28 -23.92
N ARG A 111 -6.81 45.51 -24.33
CA ARG A 111 -7.48 46.33 -25.36
C ARG A 111 -7.42 45.73 -26.76
#